data_AF-A0A1J5B793-F1
#
_entry.id   AF-A0A1J5B793-F1
#
_cell.length_a   1.000
_cell.length_b   1.000
_cell.length_c   1.000
_cell.angle_alpha   90.00
_cell.angle_beta   90.00
_cell.angle_gamma   90.00
#
_symmetry.space_group_name_H-M   'P 1'
#
loop_
_entity.id
_entity.type
_entity.pdbx_description
1 polymer ?
#
loop_
_entity_poly.entity_id
_entity_poly.type
_entity_poly.pdbx_seq_one_letter_code
_entity_poly.pdbx_strand_id
1 'polypeptide(L)'
;MEQNELLTYDEIIHSLKKKKRQKHLLLGNGFSMSYDSGIFSYNALSKFLENLDNDILQKLFQIIKTSNFELLMEQLDNVAQIAEVFGADKKVVQNIRKATETLKESLIDAIKELHPEHVFSISEEKSKACAAFLNSFLAEEGQIFTTNYDLLLYWVLMRNEIENAIDGFGRDAEESDEWIPEDERQYSELRWGKYKGTQTVHYLHGALQLFDTGVEVIKEEYTSEHYLLDNIKARMEKKEYPIFVTAGNGYEKLSHIVHNKYLTNCYESLSSIGGSLICYGFGFGNYDEHIIAAINKAAKKRKDENDKWLPFLNSIYIGVYSDADMKHIKSIEKKFKLPVRLFDAKTVNVWE
;
A
#
# COMPACT_ATOMS: atom_id res chain seq x y z
N MET A 1 35.34 -15.77 12.35
CA MET A 1 34.48 -14.61 12.01
C MET A 1 33.10 -14.97 12.49
N GLU A 2 32.63 -14.31 13.55
CA GLU A 2 31.39 -14.62 14.26
C GLU A 2 30.19 -14.65 13.32
N GLN A 3 29.45 -15.76 13.30
CA GLN A 3 28.07 -15.79 12.84
C GLN A 3 27.30 -14.84 13.77
N ASN A 4 26.96 -13.64 13.30
CA ASN A 4 25.93 -12.84 13.97
C ASN A 4 24.63 -13.62 13.85
N GLU A 5 24.28 -14.36 14.89
CA GLU A 5 23.02 -15.07 15.03
C GLU A 5 21.88 -14.05 14.88
N LEU A 6 20.98 -14.30 13.93
CA LEU A 6 19.82 -13.44 13.72
C LEU A 6 18.91 -13.53 14.94
N LEU A 7 18.33 -12.40 15.34
CA LEU A 7 17.32 -12.40 16.41
C LEU A 7 16.08 -13.19 15.96
N THR A 8 15.36 -13.78 16.91
CA THR A 8 14.01 -14.26 16.68
C THR A 8 12.98 -13.16 16.90
N TYR A 9 11.78 -13.32 16.34
CA TYR A 9 10.68 -12.38 16.56
C TYR A 9 10.32 -12.22 18.05
N ASP A 10 10.26 -13.33 18.78
CA ASP A 10 9.94 -13.33 20.21
C ASP A 10 10.98 -12.56 21.04
N GLU A 11 12.27 -12.70 20.70
CA GLU A 11 13.35 -11.93 21.35
C GLU A 11 13.18 -10.42 21.12
N ILE A 12 12.76 -10.02 19.92
CA ILE A 12 12.48 -8.61 19.60
C ILE A 12 11.31 -8.11 20.45
N ILE A 13 10.18 -8.82 20.44
CA ILE A 13 8.98 -8.43 21.17
C ILE A 13 9.27 -8.35 22.67
N HIS A 14 9.98 -9.34 23.23
CA HIS A 14 10.41 -9.32 24.62
C HIS A 14 11.30 -8.10 24.94
N SER A 15 12.28 -7.81 24.07
CA SER A 15 13.17 -6.64 24.23
C SER A 15 12.41 -5.32 24.20
N LEU A 16 11.46 -5.18 23.28
CA LEU A 16 10.66 -3.95 23.11
C LEU A 16 9.69 -3.74 24.27
N LYS A 17 9.05 -4.82 24.75
CA LYS A 17 8.19 -4.80 25.94
C LYS A 17 8.96 -4.38 27.18
N LYS A 18 10.16 -4.95 27.40
CA LYS A 18 11.03 -4.58 28.54
C LYS A 18 11.43 -3.10 28.51
N LYS A 19 11.64 -2.54 27.32
CA LYS A 19 11.99 -1.13 27.12
C LYS A 19 10.77 -0.19 27.05
N LYS A 20 9.55 -0.72 27.19
CA LYS A 20 8.28 0.02 27.02
C LYS A 20 8.26 0.84 25.72
N ARG A 21 8.71 0.21 24.62
CA ARG A 21 8.74 0.85 23.29
C ARG A 21 7.45 0.49 22.56
N GLN A 22 6.75 1.51 22.09
CA GLN A 22 5.68 1.36 21.11
C GLN A 22 6.23 0.68 19.86
N LYS A 23 5.45 -0.25 19.29
CA LYS A 23 5.81 -1.06 18.14
C LYS A 23 4.92 -0.66 16.96
N HIS A 24 5.53 -0.43 15.82
CA HIS A 24 4.84 -0.21 14.55
C HIS A 24 5.25 -1.32 13.58
N LEU A 25 4.41 -1.58 12.58
CA LEU A 25 4.61 -2.65 11.60
C LEU A 25 4.67 -2.04 10.19
N LEU A 26 5.66 -2.42 9.40
CA LEU A 26 5.71 -2.18 7.96
C LEU A 26 5.66 -3.52 7.23
N LEU A 27 4.60 -3.72 6.46
CA LEU A 27 4.39 -4.89 5.62
C LEU A 27 4.84 -4.60 4.19
N GLY A 28 5.67 -5.50 3.66
CA GLY A 28 6.00 -5.57 2.24
C GLY A 28 5.44 -6.83 1.58
N ASN A 29 5.71 -7.00 0.29
CA ASN A 29 5.13 -8.10 -0.50
C ASN A 29 5.47 -9.48 0.06
N GLY A 30 6.57 -9.61 0.80
CA GLY A 30 6.92 -10.85 1.51
C GLY A 30 5.86 -11.30 2.52
N PHE A 31 5.01 -10.39 3.03
CA PHE A 31 3.83 -10.74 3.84
C PHE A 31 2.87 -11.63 3.04
N SER A 32 2.47 -11.19 1.86
CA SER A 32 1.53 -11.93 1.01
C SER A 32 2.19 -13.18 0.41
N MET A 33 3.47 -13.11 0.07
CA MET A 33 4.25 -14.28 -0.37
C MET A 33 4.41 -15.33 0.73
N SER A 34 4.45 -14.93 2.01
CA SER A 34 4.53 -15.88 3.12
C SER A 34 3.24 -16.68 3.31
N TYR A 35 2.11 -16.16 2.84
CA TYR A 35 0.84 -16.88 2.79
C TYR A 35 0.82 -17.87 1.62
N ASP A 36 1.05 -17.35 0.41
CA ASP A 36 1.12 -18.14 -0.82
C ASP A 36 2.06 -17.48 -1.83
N SER A 37 3.27 -18.04 -1.96
CA SER A 37 4.27 -17.55 -2.90
C SER A 37 3.91 -17.78 -4.38
N GLY A 38 2.98 -18.69 -4.67
CA GLY A 38 2.51 -18.97 -6.02
C GLY A 38 1.55 -17.91 -6.54
N ILE A 39 0.67 -17.41 -5.67
CA ILE A 39 -0.32 -16.37 -5.99
C ILE A 39 0.31 -14.96 -5.89
N PHE A 40 1.09 -14.69 -4.84
CA PHE A 40 1.56 -13.34 -4.52
C PHE A 40 3.02 -13.05 -4.94
N SER A 41 3.53 -13.77 -5.95
CA SER A 41 4.94 -13.62 -6.36
C SER A 41 5.25 -12.19 -6.85
N TYR A 42 6.41 -11.67 -6.44
CA TYR A 42 6.99 -10.47 -7.02
C TYR A 42 7.04 -10.64 -8.54
N ASN A 43 6.62 -9.60 -9.25
CA ASN A 43 6.45 -9.60 -10.70
C ASN A 43 5.16 -10.25 -11.18
N ALA A 44 4.12 -10.42 -10.40
CA ALA A 44 2.80 -10.76 -10.95
C ALA A 44 2.34 -9.72 -12.01
N LEU A 45 2.24 -8.45 -11.61
CA LEU A 45 1.95 -7.33 -12.51
C LEU A 45 3.12 -7.01 -13.47
N SER A 46 4.38 -7.15 -13.02
CA SER A 46 5.55 -6.91 -13.88
C SER A 46 5.77 -8.01 -14.92
N LYS A 47 5.57 -9.29 -14.58
CA LYS A 47 5.55 -10.41 -15.54
C LYS A 47 4.34 -10.27 -16.45
N PHE A 48 3.21 -9.79 -15.94
CA PHE A 48 2.08 -9.44 -16.80
C PHE A 48 2.49 -8.38 -17.84
N LEU A 49 3.19 -7.31 -17.42
CA LEU A 49 3.76 -6.31 -18.34
C LEU A 49 4.82 -6.87 -19.29
N GLU A 50 5.64 -7.84 -18.85
CA GLU A 50 6.68 -8.49 -19.67
C GLU A 50 6.09 -9.52 -20.66
N ASN A 51 5.03 -10.21 -20.27
CA ASN A 51 4.31 -11.21 -21.07
C ASN A 51 3.17 -10.61 -21.90
N LEU A 52 2.92 -9.31 -21.76
CA LEU A 52 1.97 -8.57 -22.58
C LEU A 52 2.44 -8.64 -24.04
N ASP A 53 1.78 -9.47 -24.83
CA ASP A 53 2.05 -9.70 -26.26
C ASP A 53 1.51 -8.53 -27.11
N ASN A 54 1.89 -7.31 -26.71
CA ASN A 54 1.48 -6.06 -27.35
C ASN A 54 2.66 -5.08 -27.41
N ASP A 55 3.33 -5.09 -28.56
CA ASP A 55 4.52 -4.28 -28.87
C ASP A 55 4.28 -2.76 -28.72
N ILE A 56 3.03 -2.29 -28.82
CA ILE A 56 2.66 -0.89 -28.62
C ILE A 56 2.65 -0.56 -27.12
N LEU A 57 2.05 -1.41 -26.31
CA LEU A 57 1.98 -1.22 -24.85
C LEU A 57 3.38 -1.27 -24.24
N GLN A 58 4.22 -2.23 -24.65
CA GLN A 58 5.60 -2.31 -24.20
C GLN A 58 6.39 -1.03 -24.51
N LYS A 59 6.20 -0.46 -25.71
CA LYS A 59 6.84 0.82 -26.09
C LYS A 59 6.31 2.00 -25.27
N LEU A 60 5.01 2.07 -25.02
CA LEU A 60 4.42 3.13 -24.20
C LEU A 60 4.98 3.11 -22.77
N PHE A 61 5.11 1.93 -22.16
CA PHE A 61 5.73 1.79 -20.84
C PHE A 61 7.21 2.20 -20.83
N GLN A 62 7.97 1.83 -21.87
CA GLN A 62 9.37 2.23 -22.00
C GLN A 62 9.54 3.76 -22.18
N ILE A 63 8.63 4.40 -22.92
CA ILE A 63 8.68 5.84 -23.20
C ILE A 63 8.39 6.65 -21.95
N ILE A 64 7.32 6.28 -21.24
CA ILE A 64 6.75 7.16 -20.20
C ILE A 64 7.57 7.09 -18.91
N LYS A 65 8.46 6.09 -18.77
CA LYS A 65 9.38 5.91 -17.61
C LYS A 65 8.67 5.99 -16.26
N THR A 66 7.35 5.88 -16.25
CA THR A 66 6.50 5.90 -15.08
C THR A 66 5.79 4.57 -15.05
N SER A 67 5.55 4.06 -13.85
CA SER A 67 4.60 2.98 -13.66
C SER A 67 3.40 3.47 -12.85
N ASN A 68 3.16 4.78 -12.88
CA ASN A 68 1.87 5.32 -12.50
C ASN A 68 0.87 5.04 -13.62
N PHE A 69 0.08 3.97 -13.46
CA PHE A 69 -0.94 3.56 -14.43
C PHE A 69 -2.05 4.61 -14.59
N GLU A 70 -2.45 5.25 -13.49
CA GLU A 70 -3.44 6.33 -13.51
C GLU A 70 -2.94 7.47 -14.40
N LEU A 71 -1.73 7.96 -14.15
CA LEU A 71 -1.10 9.02 -14.96
C LEU A 71 -0.90 8.58 -16.42
N LEU A 72 -0.52 7.33 -16.67
CA LEU A 72 -0.36 6.79 -18.01
C LEU A 72 -1.69 6.81 -18.78
N MET A 73 -2.76 6.34 -18.15
CA MET A 73 -4.10 6.30 -18.74
C MET A 73 -4.63 7.72 -18.99
N GLU A 74 -4.44 8.63 -18.02
CA GLU A 74 -4.81 10.04 -18.15
C GLU A 74 -4.03 10.73 -19.27
N GLN A 75 -2.72 10.49 -19.36
CA GLN A 75 -1.88 11.05 -20.43
C GLN A 75 -2.29 10.55 -21.82
N LEU A 76 -2.60 9.26 -21.96
CA LEU A 76 -3.06 8.71 -23.23
C LEU A 76 -4.41 9.33 -23.66
N ASP A 77 -5.35 9.49 -22.72
CA ASP A 77 -6.63 10.14 -23.00
C ASP A 77 -6.46 11.61 -23.37
N ASN A 78 -5.61 12.34 -22.62
CA ASN A 78 -5.26 13.73 -22.91
C ASN A 78 -4.61 13.89 -24.28
N VAL A 79 -3.66 13.03 -24.63
CA VAL A 79 -3.01 13.04 -25.96
C VAL A 79 -4.03 12.75 -27.06
N ALA A 80 -4.96 11.82 -26.85
CA ALA A 80 -6.02 11.53 -27.82
C ALA A 80 -6.93 12.76 -28.05
N GLN A 81 -7.35 13.43 -26.97
CA GLN A 81 -8.17 14.64 -27.04
C GLN A 81 -7.43 15.80 -27.73
N ILE A 82 -6.17 16.04 -27.37
CA ILE A 82 -5.34 17.07 -28.00
C ILE A 82 -5.13 16.77 -29.49
N ALA A 83 -4.83 15.52 -29.83
CA ALA A 83 -4.63 15.11 -31.23
C ALA A 83 -5.89 15.34 -32.09
N GLU A 84 -7.09 15.13 -31.54
CA GLU A 84 -8.35 15.47 -32.23
C GLU A 84 -8.46 16.96 -32.52
N VAL A 85 -8.12 17.82 -31.56
CA VAL A 85 -8.17 19.28 -31.72
C VAL A 85 -7.18 19.79 -32.77
N PHE A 86 -5.98 19.23 -32.82
CA PHE A 86 -4.96 19.59 -33.80
C PHE A 86 -5.18 18.97 -35.20
N GLY A 87 -6.29 18.27 -35.41
CA GLY A 87 -6.64 17.68 -36.69
C GLY A 87 -5.74 16.51 -37.09
N ALA A 88 -5.20 15.77 -36.12
CA ALA A 88 -4.46 14.55 -36.39
C ALA A 88 -5.34 13.53 -37.12
N ASP A 89 -4.70 12.62 -37.87
CA ASP A 89 -5.41 11.55 -38.56
C ASP A 89 -6.29 10.76 -37.58
N LYS A 90 -7.58 10.58 -37.92
CA LYS A 90 -8.54 9.79 -37.14
C LYS A 90 -8.01 8.40 -36.78
N LYS A 91 -7.19 7.79 -37.65
CA LYS A 91 -6.54 6.51 -37.38
C LYS A 91 -5.56 6.58 -36.20
N VAL A 92 -4.82 7.68 -36.07
CA VAL A 92 -3.86 7.87 -34.96
C VAL A 92 -4.60 7.99 -33.64
N VAL A 93 -5.66 8.81 -33.60
CA VAL A 93 -6.51 8.96 -32.42
C VAL A 93 -7.16 7.63 -32.03
N GLN A 94 -7.70 6.88 -33.00
CA GLN A 94 -8.29 5.56 -32.77
C GLN A 94 -7.26 4.56 -32.23
N ASN A 95 -6.02 4.59 -32.73
CA ASN A 95 -4.96 3.72 -32.23
C ASN A 95 -4.60 4.03 -30.77
N ILE A 96 -4.56 5.31 -30.39
CA ILE A 96 -4.28 5.73 -29.01
C ILE A 96 -5.41 5.28 -28.07
N ARG A 97 -6.68 5.51 -28.46
CA ARG A 97 -7.85 5.05 -27.69
C ARG A 97 -7.87 3.53 -27.55
N LYS A 98 -7.59 2.80 -28.63
CA LYS A 98 -7.52 1.34 -28.61
C LYS A 98 -6.40 0.83 -27.69
N ALA A 99 -5.21 1.46 -27.72
CA ALA A 99 -4.14 1.11 -26.80
C ALA A 99 -4.53 1.35 -25.34
N THR A 100 -5.25 2.45 -25.06
CA THR A 100 -5.77 2.76 -23.73
C THR A 100 -6.75 1.68 -23.24
N GLU A 101 -7.73 1.30 -24.07
CA GLU A 101 -8.67 0.24 -23.70
C GLU A 101 -7.99 -1.12 -23.53
N THR A 102 -7.07 -1.48 -24.42
CA THR A 102 -6.32 -2.75 -24.27
C THR A 102 -5.50 -2.75 -22.98
N LEU A 103 -4.90 -1.61 -22.61
CA LEU A 103 -4.15 -1.51 -21.35
C LEU A 103 -5.05 -1.67 -20.12
N LYS A 104 -6.26 -1.12 -20.17
CA LYS A 104 -7.27 -1.23 -19.12
C LYS A 104 -7.74 -2.66 -18.92
N GLU A 105 -8.15 -3.32 -20.00
CA GLU A 105 -8.59 -4.73 -19.98
C GLU A 105 -7.48 -5.63 -19.45
N SER A 106 -6.26 -5.41 -19.96
CA SER A 106 -5.04 -6.08 -19.52
C SER A 106 -4.82 -5.95 -18.00
N LEU A 107 -4.94 -4.73 -17.44
CA LEU A 107 -4.79 -4.51 -16.01
C LEU A 107 -5.88 -5.21 -15.18
N ILE A 108 -7.13 -5.18 -15.65
CA ILE A 108 -8.26 -5.86 -14.99
C ILE A 108 -8.02 -7.37 -14.97
N ASP A 109 -7.62 -7.96 -16.10
CA ASP A 109 -7.38 -9.39 -16.22
C ASP A 109 -6.21 -9.82 -15.32
N ALA A 110 -5.13 -9.03 -15.27
CA ALA A 110 -4.03 -9.26 -14.34
C ALA A 110 -4.51 -9.25 -12.88
N ILE A 111 -5.29 -8.25 -12.49
CA ILE A 111 -5.84 -8.16 -11.13
C ILE A 111 -6.69 -9.40 -10.80
N LYS A 112 -7.54 -9.85 -11.74
CA LYS A 112 -8.40 -11.02 -11.56
C LYS A 112 -7.61 -12.33 -11.45
N GLU A 113 -6.57 -12.50 -12.25
CA GLU A 113 -5.72 -13.70 -12.23
C GLU A 113 -4.90 -13.77 -10.93
N LEU A 114 -4.43 -12.63 -10.44
CA LEU A 114 -3.54 -12.54 -9.27
C LEU A 114 -4.29 -12.52 -7.94
N HIS A 115 -5.55 -12.12 -7.95
CA HIS A 115 -6.40 -12.06 -6.79
C HIS A 115 -7.62 -12.95 -7.05
N PRO A 116 -7.50 -14.29 -6.88
CA PRO A 116 -8.68 -15.14 -6.94
C PRO A 116 -9.76 -14.59 -6.00
N GLU A 117 -11.00 -14.53 -6.49
CA GLU A 117 -12.18 -13.89 -5.88
C GLU A 117 -12.51 -14.32 -4.43
N HIS A 118 -11.73 -15.21 -3.85
CA HIS A 118 -12.06 -15.91 -2.64
C HIS A 118 -11.30 -15.33 -1.45
N VAL A 119 -11.88 -14.26 -0.86
CA VAL A 119 -11.75 -13.89 0.57
C VAL A 119 -11.85 -15.13 1.49
N PHE A 120 -12.58 -16.15 1.02
CA PHE A 120 -12.84 -17.43 1.69
C PHE A 120 -11.80 -18.53 1.41
N SER A 121 -10.79 -18.30 0.57
CA SER A 121 -9.71 -19.28 0.35
C SER A 121 -8.76 -19.40 1.53
N ILE A 122 -8.68 -18.36 2.38
CA ILE A 122 -7.91 -18.37 3.61
C ILE A 122 -8.66 -19.22 4.64
N SER A 123 -8.00 -20.26 5.16
CA SER A 123 -8.56 -21.03 6.26
C SER A 123 -8.81 -20.12 7.46
N GLU A 124 -9.88 -20.41 8.21
CA GLU A 124 -10.26 -19.59 9.37
C GLU A 124 -9.13 -19.51 10.41
N GLU A 125 -8.42 -20.64 10.62
CA GLU A 125 -7.27 -20.72 11.53
C GLU A 125 -6.15 -19.76 11.12
N LYS A 126 -5.73 -19.79 9.85
CA LYS A 126 -4.69 -18.89 9.32
C LYS A 126 -5.11 -17.43 9.40
N SER A 127 -6.38 -17.15 9.10
CA SER A 127 -6.94 -15.79 9.19
C SER A 127 -6.90 -15.27 10.63
N LYS A 128 -7.28 -16.10 11.61
CA LYS A 128 -7.24 -15.76 13.04
C LYS A 128 -5.81 -15.59 13.56
N ALA A 129 -4.87 -16.45 13.15
CA ALA A 129 -3.46 -16.32 13.50
C ALA A 129 -2.88 -14.98 13.02
N CYS A 130 -3.13 -14.63 11.75
CA CYS A 130 -2.70 -13.36 11.18
C CYS A 130 -3.38 -12.16 11.86
N ALA A 131 -4.68 -12.26 12.17
CA ALA A 131 -5.38 -11.23 12.91
C ALA A 131 -4.79 -11.03 14.31
N ALA A 132 -4.42 -12.10 15.02
CA ALA A 132 -3.74 -12.02 16.32
C ALA A 132 -2.37 -11.32 16.21
N PHE A 133 -1.60 -11.65 15.16
CA PHE A 133 -0.34 -10.97 14.85
C PHE A 133 -0.56 -9.46 14.63
N LEU A 134 -1.50 -9.06 13.77
CA LEU A 134 -1.79 -7.65 13.48
C LEU A 134 -2.31 -6.92 14.73
N ASN A 135 -3.20 -7.55 15.49
CA ASN A 135 -3.78 -6.98 16.70
C ASN A 135 -2.73 -6.75 17.80
N SER A 136 -1.64 -7.54 17.83
CA SER A 136 -0.53 -7.34 18.77
C SER A 136 0.20 -5.99 18.61
N PHE A 137 0.01 -5.33 17.45
CA PHE A 137 0.48 -3.97 17.20
C PHE A 137 -0.64 -2.95 17.48
N LEU A 138 -1.82 -3.16 16.90
CA LEU A 138 -2.94 -2.22 16.97
C LEU A 138 -3.44 -2.01 18.41
N ALA A 139 -3.49 -3.07 19.23
CA ALA A 139 -3.92 -2.98 20.62
C ALA A 139 -2.96 -2.18 21.52
N GLU A 140 -1.71 -1.96 21.08
CA GLU A 140 -0.70 -1.16 21.80
C GLU A 140 -0.49 0.22 21.15
N GLU A 141 -1.56 0.79 20.57
CA GLU A 141 -1.55 2.07 19.83
C GLU A 141 -0.56 2.07 18.65
N GLY A 142 -0.16 0.89 18.18
CA GLY A 142 0.74 0.73 17.04
C GLY A 142 0.09 1.18 15.74
N GLN A 143 0.93 1.31 14.72
CA GLN A 143 0.52 1.73 13.39
C GLN A 143 0.99 0.66 12.41
N ILE A 144 0.12 0.26 11.49
CA ILE A 144 0.41 -0.71 10.44
C ILE A 144 0.51 0.04 9.12
N PHE A 145 1.68 -0.03 8.52
CA PHE A 145 1.96 0.48 7.20
C PHE A 145 2.10 -0.69 6.24
N THR A 146 1.57 -0.54 5.03
CA THR A 146 1.75 -1.55 3.97
C THR A 146 2.12 -0.88 2.65
N THR A 147 2.98 -1.54 1.89
CA THR A 147 3.26 -1.19 0.49
C THR A 147 2.60 -2.15 -0.49
N ASN A 148 1.80 -3.09 0.02
CA ASN A 148 1.20 -4.14 -0.79
C ASN A 148 -0.07 -3.62 -1.44
N TYR A 149 -0.24 -4.00 -2.71
CA TYR A 149 -1.43 -3.67 -3.50
C TYR A 149 -2.55 -4.67 -3.34
N ASP A 150 -2.23 -5.86 -2.84
CA ASP A 150 -3.17 -6.95 -2.70
C ASP A 150 -4.20 -6.70 -1.59
N LEU A 151 -5.27 -7.48 -1.68
CA LEU A 151 -6.41 -7.39 -0.78
C LEU A 151 -6.23 -8.25 0.49
N LEU A 152 -5.10 -8.95 0.66
CA LEU A 152 -4.93 -9.93 1.74
C LEU A 152 -5.02 -9.28 3.12
N LEU A 153 -4.30 -8.17 3.32
CA LEU A 153 -4.38 -7.43 4.58
C LEU A 153 -5.80 -6.93 4.84
N TYR A 154 -6.43 -6.35 3.82
CA TYR A 154 -7.80 -5.84 3.91
C TYR A 154 -8.78 -6.96 4.33
N TRP A 155 -8.68 -8.13 3.71
CA TRP A 155 -9.53 -9.28 4.01
C TRP A 155 -9.34 -9.81 5.43
N VAL A 156 -8.10 -9.91 5.92
CA VAL A 156 -7.83 -10.36 7.30
C VAL A 156 -8.43 -9.38 8.30
N LEU A 157 -8.25 -8.07 8.09
CA LEU A 157 -8.80 -7.03 8.97
C LEU A 157 -10.33 -7.05 9.00
N MET A 158 -10.96 -7.12 7.82
CA MET A 158 -12.42 -7.17 7.68
C MET A 158 -13.02 -8.44 8.30
N ARG A 159 -12.48 -9.62 7.97
CA ARG A 159 -13.05 -10.91 8.39
C ARG A 159 -12.97 -11.16 9.90
N ASN A 160 -12.02 -10.53 10.59
CA ASN A 160 -11.81 -10.70 12.02
C ASN A 160 -12.29 -9.50 12.85
N GLU A 161 -12.91 -8.49 12.21
CA GLU A 161 -13.51 -7.32 12.86
C GLU A 161 -12.57 -6.67 13.91
N ILE A 162 -11.32 -6.42 13.52
CA ILE A 162 -10.34 -5.84 14.44
C ILE A 162 -10.73 -4.38 14.76
N GLU A 163 -11.23 -4.15 15.98
CA GLU A 163 -11.80 -2.87 16.43
C GLU A 163 -10.86 -1.66 16.20
N ASN A 164 -9.56 -1.83 16.43
CA ASN A 164 -8.55 -0.77 16.28
C ASN A 164 -7.98 -0.65 14.87
N ALA A 165 -8.50 -1.39 13.88
CA ALA A 165 -8.08 -1.29 12.49
C ALA A 165 -8.86 -0.19 11.77
N ILE A 166 -8.35 1.04 11.84
CA ILE A 166 -8.98 2.22 11.24
C ILE A 166 -8.12 2.66 10.06
N ASP A 167 -8.70 2.69 8.86
CA ASP A 167 -8.02 3.11 7.62
C ASP A 167 -8.30 4.57 7.22
N GLY A 168 -9.06 5.29 8.04
CA GLY A 168 -9.36 6.71 7.87
C GLY A 168 -10.60 7.01 7.01
N PHE A 169 -11.24 5.98 6.47
CA PHE A 169 -12.43 6.10 5.61
C PHE A 169 -13.72 6.04 6.41
N GLY A 170 -14.67 6.89 6.04
CA GLY A 170 -16.02 6.86 6.64
C GLY A 170 -17.07 7.36 5.67
N ARG A 171 -18.33 7.11 6.00
CA ARG A 171 -19.48 7.64 5.26
C ARG A 171 -19.99 8.88 5.95
N ASP A 172 -20.27 9.92 5.18
CA ASP A 172 -20.93 11.14 5.65
C ASP A 172 -22.40 11.11 5.26
N ALA A 173 -23.27 11.67 6.10
CA ALA A 173 -24.65 11.88 5.70
C ALA A 173 -24.65 12.90 4.56
N GLU A 174 -25.34 12.61 3.47
CA GLU A 174 -25.44 13.56 2.37
C GLU A 174 -26.10 14.85 2.87
N GLU A 175 -25.48 15.99 2.55
CA GLU A 175 -25.97 17.29 2.99
C GLU A 175 -27.31 17.58 2.29
N SER A 176 -28.34 17.81 3.09
CA SER A 176 -29.63 18.34 2.65
C SER A 176 -29.91 19.65 3.37
N ASP A 177 -30.46 20.64 2.65
CA ASP A 177 -30.93 21.89 3.25
C ASP A 177 -32.11 21.68 4.22
N GLU A 178 -32.75 20.52 4.16
CA GLU A 178 -33.86 20.11 5.01
C GLU A 178 -33.41 19.20 6.15
N TRP A 179 -34.08 19.27 7.30
CA TRP A 179 -33.85 18.35 8.41
C TRP A 179 -34.40 16.97 8.05
N ILE A 180 -33.51 15.98 7.91
CA ILE A 180 -33.88 14.59 7.63
C ILE A 180 -33.71 13.74 8.91
N PRO A 181 -34.74 12.97 9.32
CA PRO A 181 -34.64 11.94 10.36
C PRO A 181 -33.47 10.98 10.14
N GLU A 182 -32.86 10.47 11.20
CA GLU A 182 -31.64 9.65 11.11
C GLU A 182 -31.80 8.36 10.29
N ASP A 183 -33.02 7.80 10.28
CA ASP A 183 -33.42 6.61 9.52
C ASP A 183 -33.67 6.87 8.02
N GLU A 184 -33.83 8.14 7.62
CA GLU A 184 -34.05 8.55 6.23
C GLU A 184 -32.80 9.16 5.57
N ARG A 185 -31.71 9.31 6.32
CA ARG A 185 -30.46 9.90 5.80
C ARG A 185 -29.82 8.98 4.78
N GLN A 186 -29.54 9.54 3.61
CA GLN A 186 -28.66 8.91 2.64
C GLN A 186 -27.21 9.14 3.07
N TYR A 187 -26.39 8.11 2.93
CA TYR A 187 -24.98 8.15 3.28
C TYR A 187 -24.13 8.06 2.03
N SER A 188 -23.08 8.88 1.98
CA SER A 188 -22.10 8.87 0.91
C SER A 188 -21.39 7.52 0.80
N GLU A 189 -20.66 7.34 -0.29
CA GLU A 189 -19.60 6.34 -0.39
C GLU A 189 -18.55 6.53 0.72
N LEU A 190 -17.71 5.51 0.94
CA LEU A 190 -16.62 5.60 1.90
C LEU A 190 -15.56 6.59 1.40
N ARG A 191 -15.48 7.76 2.02
CA ARG A 191 -14.52 8.82 1.70
C ARG A 191 -13.44 8.89 2.75
N TRP A 192 -12.21 9.08 2.30
CA TRP A 192 -11.09 9.29 3.21
C TRP A 192 -11.16 10.69 3.82
N GLY A 193 -11.01 10.78 5.14
CA GLY A 193 -10.88 12.05 5.85
C GLY A 193 -11.58 12.05 7.20
N LYS A 194 -12.77 11.44 7.28
CA LYS A 194 -13.61 11.42 8.50
C LYS A 194 -12.85 10.87 9.71
N TYR A 195 -12.13 9.77 9.54
CA TYR A 195 -11.38 9.11 10.62
C TYR A 195 -9.86 9.25 10.47
N LYS A 196 -9.39 10.24 9.70
CA LYS A 196 -7.96 10.51 9.50
C LYS A 196 -7.19 10.70 10.82
N GLY A 197 -7.82 11.33 11.82
CA GLY A 197 -7.20 11.60 13.13
C GLY A 197 -6.93 10.36 13.98
N THR A 198 -7.64 9.25 13.72
CA THR A 198 -7.53 7.99 14.44
C THR A 198 -7.07 6.85 13.53
N GLN A 199 -6.56 7.15 12.34
CA GLN A 199 -6.10 6.16 11.37
C GLN A 199 -4.90 5.38 11.93
N THR A 200 -4.98 4.05 11.85
CA THR A 200 -3.96 3.10 12.32
C THR A 200 -3.42 2.22 11.19
N VAL A 201 -4.14 2.08 10.08
CA VAL A 201 -3.76 1.30 8.90
C VAL A 201 -3.50 2.24 7.73
N HIS A 202 -2.33 2.13 7.11
CA HIS A 202 -1.82 3.07 6.12
C HIS A 202 -1.28 2.34 4.88
N TYR A 203 -1.92 2.56 3.74
CA TYR A 203 -1.48 2.01 2.45
C TYR A 203 -0.55 2.99 1.74
N LEU A 204 0.76 2.87 1.97
CA LEU A 204 1.79 3.83 1.54
C LEU A 204 1.92 3.96 0.03
N HIS A 205 1.59 2.92 -0.72
CA HIS A 205 1.63 2.90 -2.18
C HIS A 205 0.22 2.83 -2.79
N GLY A 206 -0.83 3.00 -1.98
CA GLY A 206 -2.21 2.77 -2.39
C GLY A 206 -2.61 1.29 -2.31
N ALA A 207 -3.82 0.98 -2.75
CA ALA A 207 -4.38 -0.38 -2.71
C ALA A 207 -5.51 -0.51 -3.74
N LEU A 208 -5.80 -1.76 -4.13
CA LEU A 208 -6.81 -2.09 -5.16
C LEU A 208 -8.20 -1.51 -4.90
N GLN A 209 -8.57 -1.38 -3.63
CA GLN A 209 -9.88 -0.87 -3.21
C GLN A 209 -9.92 0.65 -3.05
N LEU A 210 -8.82 1.38 -3.28
CA LEU A 210 -8.74 2.83 -3.08
C LEU A 210 -8.71 3.54 -4.43
N PHE A 211 -9.57 4.52 -4.65
CA PHE A 211 -9.73 5.25 -5.91
C PHE A 211 -9.56 6.75 -5.68
N ASP A 212 -8.88 7.43 -6.58
CA ASP A 212 -8.82 8.89 -6.62
C ASP A 212 -9.84 9.41 -7.63
N THR A 213 -10.79 10.23 -7.18
CA THR A 213 -11.77 10.90 -8.07
C THR A 213 -11.29 12.29 -8.50
N GLY A 214 -10.08 12.69 -8.12
CA GLY A 214 -9.50 14.02 -8.32
C GLY A 214 -9.90 15.02 -7.24
N VAL A 215 -11.03 14.81 -6.55
CA VAL A 215 -11.50 15.66 -5.44
C VAL A 215 -11.35 14.93 -4.10
N GLU A 216 -11.78 13.67 -4.08
CA GLU A 216 -11.86 12.81 -2.90
C GLU A 216 -11.18 11.47 -3.17
N VAL A 217 -10.73 10.83 -2.09
CA VAL A 217 -10.25 9.45 -2.15
C VAL A 217 -11.35 8.54 -1.64
N ILE A 218 -11.83 7.64 -2.49
CA ILE A 218 -12.95 6.76 -2.24
C ILE A 218 -12.46 5.33 -2.03
N LYS A 219 -13.05 4.62 -1.07
CA LYS A 219 -12.77 3.20 -0.83
C LYS A 219 -13.96 2.37 -1.28
N GLU A 220 -13.69 1.38 -2.12
CA GLU A 220 -14.62 0.30 -2.42
C GLU A 220 -14.66 -0.72 -1.28
N GLU A 221 -15.86 -1.23 -1.01
CA GLU A 221 -16.09 -2.25 0.00
C GLU A 221 -16.77 -3.49 -0.59
N TYR A 222 -16.68 -4.59 0.13
CA TYR A 222 -17.39 -5.79 -0.24
C TYR A 222 -18.87 -5.60 0.10
N THR A 223 -19.76 -5.75 -0.87
CA THR A 223 -21.21 -5.67 -0.64
C THR A 223 -21.81 -7.07 -0.72
N SER A 224 -23.00 -7.26 -0.16
CA SER A 224 -23.74 -8.53 -0.23
C SER A 224 -24.20 -8.89 -1.65
N GLU A 225 -24.16 -7.94 -2.59
CA GLU A 225 -24.69 -8.07 -3.95
C GLU A 225 -23.60 -8.15 -5.03
N HIS A 226 -22.40 -7.59 -4.78
CA HIS A 226 -21.29 -7.55 -5.74
C HIS A 226 -19.94 -7.86 -5.10
N TYR A 227 -19.15 -8.70 -5.78
CA TYR A 227 -17.77 -8.95 -5.39
C TYR A 227 -16.95 -7.67 -5.56
N LEU A 228 -16.01 -7.41 -4.64
CA LEU A 228 -15.16 -6.22 -4.65
C LEU A 228 -14.46 -6.00 -6.00
N LEU A 229 -14.06 -7.09 -6.68
CA LEU A 229 -13.43 -7.02 -8.00
C LEU A 229 -14.38 -6.55 -9.12
N ASP A 230 -15.67 -6.85 -9.02
CA ASP A 230 -16.66 -6.36 -9.97
C ASP A 230 -16.91 -4.86 -9.80
N ASN A 231 -16.95 -4.37 -8.56
CA ASN A 231 -17.03 -2.94 -8.28
C ASN A 231 -15.80 -2.20 -8.80
N ILE A 232 -14.61 -2.75 -8.56
CA ILE A 232 -13.34 -2.21 -9.09
C ILE A 232 -13.41 -2.14 -10.62
N LYS A 233 -13.91 -3.20 -11.28
CA LYS A 233 -14.07 -3.23 -12.73
C LYS A 233 -15.04 -2.14 -13.22
N ALA A 234 -16.18 -1.97 -12.56
CA ALA A 234 -17.17 -0.96 -12.91
C ALA A 234 -16.64 0.47 -12.76
N ARG A 235 -15.79 0.74 -11.75
CA ARG A 235 -15.09 2.02 -11.60
C ARG A 235 -14.09 2.27 -12.71
N MET A 236 -13.27 1.26 -13.02
CA MET A 236 -12.34 1.35 -14.14
C MET A 236 -13.07 1.66 -15.45
N GLU A 237 -14.24 1.04 -15.70
CA GLU A 237 -15.11 1.35 -16.84
C GLU A 237 -15.46 2.85 -16.93
N LYS A 238 -15.68 3.53 -15.81
CA LYS A 238 -15.95 4.97 -15.69
C LYS A 238 -14.71 5.88 -15.77
N LYS A 239 -13.52 5.33 -16.04
CA LYS A 239 -12.22 6.03 -15.99
C LYS A 239 -11.77 6.44 -14.58
N GLU A 240 -12.28 5.76 -13.56
CA GLU A 240 -11.77 5.89 -12.18
C GLU A 240 -10.78 4.75 -11.94
N TYR A 241 -9.54 5.09 -11.59
CA TYR A 241 -8.48 4.10 -11.45
C TYR A 241 -8.08 3.92 -9.98
N PRO A 242 -7.72 2.70 -9.55
CA PRO A 242 -7.23 2.52 -8.20
C PRO A 242 -5.88 3.24 -8.02
N ILE A 243 -5.66 3.76 -6.81
CA ILE A 243 -4.45 4.46 -6.43
C ILE A 243 -3.31 3.45 -6.38
N PHE A 244 -2.35 3.62 -7.29
CA PHE A 244 -1.18 2.76 -7.37
C PHE A 244 0.11 3.55 -7.56
N VAL A 245 1.04 3.40 -6.62
CA VAL A 245 2.42 3.92 -6.74
C VAL A 245 3.35 2.82 -7.26
N THR A 246 3.06 2.26 -8.44
CA THR A 246 3.96 1.23 -9.00
C THR A 246 5.27 1.84 -9.53
N ALA A 247 6.20 0.99 -9.99
CA ALA A 247 7.60 1.28 -10.33
C ALA A 247 7.95 2.65 -11.02
N GLY A 248 9.22 3.01 -10.91
CA GLY A 248 9.73 4.35 -11.18
C GLY A 248 10.83 4.68 -10.18
N ASN A 249 11.63 5.70 -10.43
CA ASN A 249 12.67 6.08 -9.47
C ASN A 249 12.02 6.64 -8.17
N GLY A 250 12.75 6.63 -7.05
CA GLY A 250 12.20 7.05 -5.76
C GLY A 250 11.63 8.48 -5.73
N TYR A 251 12.07 9.35 -6.65
CA TYR A 251 11.57 10.71 -6.78
C TYR A 251 10.18 10.76 -7.43
N GLU A 252 9.93 9.99 -8.49
CA GLU A 252 8.62 9.89 -9.13
C GLU A 252 7.56 9.35 -8.18
N LYS A 253 7.91 8.31 -7.39
CA LYS A 253 7.03 7.79 -6.34
C LYS A 253 6.70 8.84 -5.28
N LEU A 254 7.72 9.59 -4.83
CA LEU A 254 7.52 10.66 -3.85
C LEU A 254 6.65 11.78 -4.42
N SER A 255 6.84 12.15 -5.68
CA SER A 255 5.99 13.13 -6.36
C SER A 255 4.54 12.66 -6.36
N HIS A 256 4.26 11.40 -6.73
CA HIS A 256 2.90 10.87 -6.70
C HIS A 256 2.29 10.91 -5.29
N ILE A 257 3.07 10.50 -4.28
CA ILE A 257 2.66 10.55 -2.88
C ILE A 257 2.26 11.96 -2.46
N VAL A 258 3.03 12.99 -2.86
CA VAL A 258 2.79 14.39 -2.49
C VAL A 258 1.56 14.99 -3.18
N HIS A 259 1.17 14.50 -4.36
CA HIS A 259 0.01 15.02 -5.09
C HIS A 259 -1.30 14.33 -4.69
N ASN A 260 -1.25 13.14 -4.09
CA ASN A 260 -2.43 12.46 -3.56
C ASN A 260 -2.55 12.69 -2.04
N LYS A 261 -3.67 13.26 -1.59
CA LYS A 261 -3.88 13.66 -0.19
C LYS A 261 -3.78 12.48 0.79
N TYR A 262 -4.29 11.31 0.39
CA TYR A 262 -4.26 10.09 1.19
C TYR A 262 -2.82 9.59 1.35
N LEU A 263 -2.11 9.43 0.22
CA LEU A 263 -0.72 8.95 0.24
C LEU A 263 0.21 9.89 1.00
N THR A 264 0.02 11.21 0.84
CA THR A 264 0.75 12.22 1.61
C THR A 264 0.58 11.98 3.10
N ASN A 265 -0.66 11.77 3.55
CA ASN A 265 -0.91 11.51 4.96
C ASN A 265 -0.28 10.20 5.44
N CYS A 266 -0.39 9.11 4.69
CA CYS A 266 0.28 7.85 5.02
C CYS A 266 1.81 8.04 5.17
N TYR A 267 2.43 8.80 4.26
CA TYR A 267 3.85 9.12 4.29
C TYR A 267 4.24 10.01 5.48
N GLU A 268 3.43 11.00 5.81
CA GLU A 268 3.61 11.87 6.98
C GLU A 268 3.46 11.12 8.29
N SER A 269 2.46 10.23 8.38
CA SER A 269 2.24 9.32 9.50
C SER A 269 3.49 8.47 9.72
N LEU A 270 4.00 7.78 8.69
CA LEU A 270 5.26 7.04 8.78
C LEU A 270 6.45 7.93 9.18
N SER A 271 6.49 9.16 8.69
CA SER A 271 7.57 10.12 8.99
C SER A 271 7.55 10.71 10.41
N SER A 272 6.48 10.45 11.17
CA SER A 272 6.22 11.04 12.48
C SER A 272 6.17 10.02 13.62
N ILE A 273 6.26 8.72 13.31
CA ILE A 273 6.17 7.67 14.31
C ILE A 273 7.30 7.73 15.36
N GLY A 274 6.93 7.39 16.59
CA GLY A 274 7.86 7.16 17.69
C GLY A 274 8.29 5.71 17.81
N GLY A 275 8.87 5.34 18.96
CA GLY A 275 9.04 3.93 19.33
C GLY A 275 10.01 3.17 18.44
N SER A 276 9.56 2.02 17.92
CA SER A 276 10.35 1.08 17.10
C SER A 276 9.51 0.54 15.94
N LEU A 277 10.13 0.36 14.78
CA LEU A 277 9.48 -0.13 13.57
C LEU A 277 9.95 -1.56 13.28
N ILE A 278 9.02 -2.48 13.08
CA ILE A 278 9.27 -3.85 12.65
C ILE A 278 8.85 -3.96 11.18
N CYS A 279 9.78 -4.36 10.31
CA CYS A 279 9.54 -4.56 8.89
C CYS A 279 9.47 -6.05 8.59
N TYR A 280 8.33 -6.50 8.06
CA TYR A 280 8.08 -7.88 7.67
C TYR A 280 7.80 -7.97 6.17
N GLY A 281 8.55 -8.81 5.46
CA GLY A 281 8.37 -8.97 4.02
C GLY A 281 8.78 -7.78 3.15
N PHE A 282 9.52 -6.80 3.69
CA PHE A 282 9.95 -5.60 2.97
C PHE A 282 11.46 -5.59 2.71
N GLY A 283 11.87 -5.64 1.44
CA GLY A 283 13.27 -5.82 1.03
C GLY A 283 14.12 -4.55 0.88
N PHE A 284 13.52 -3.35 0.93
CA PHE A 284 14.20 -2.07 0.68
C PHE A 284 15.02 -2.06 -0.62
N GLY A 285 14.34 -2.20 -1.76
CA GLY A 285 14.98 -2.15 -3.07
C GLY A 285 15.49 -0.76 -3.44
N ASN A 286 16.14 -0.65 -4.60
CA ASN A 286 16.62 0.63 -5.13
C ASN A 286 15.50 1.66 -5.37
N TYR A 287 14.25 1.20 -5.50
CA TYR A 287 13.07 2.04 -5.75
C TYR A 287 12.29 2.40 -4.47
N ASP A 288 12.83 2.08 -3.29
CA ASP A 288 12.17 2.28 -1.99
C ASP A 288 12.88 3.34 -1.13
N GLU A 289 13.74 4.17 -1.73
CA GLU A 289 14.50 5.19 -1.02
C GLU A 289 13.63 6.22 -0.31
N HIS A 290 12.42 6.49 -0.82
CA HIS A 290 11.45 7.37 -0.18
C HIS A 290 10.98 6.84 1.17
N ILE A 291 10.86 5.52 1.33
CA ILE A 291 10.52 4.86 2.62
C ILE A 291 11.68 5.02 3.61
N ILE A 292 12.92 4.82 3.15
CA ILE A 292 14.12 5.09 3.97
C ILE A 292 14.16 6.55 4.39
N ALA A 293 13.80 7.48 3.49
CA ALA A 293 13.73 8.90 3.80
C ALA A 293 12.66 9.22 4.86
N ALA A 294 11.48 8.59 4.81
CA ALA A 294 10.43 8.72 5.81
C ALA A 294 10.90 8.21 7.19
N ILE A 295 11.47 7.00 7.23
CA ILE A 295 12.04 6.39 8.44
C ILE A 295 13.12 7.30 9.05
N ASN A 296 14.00 7.84 8.20
CA ASN A 296 15.03 8.78 8.62
C ASN A 296 14.45 10.10 9.15
N LYS A 297 13.31 10.55 8.62
CA LYS A 297 12.58 11.71 9.13
C LYS A 297 12.01 11.39 10.51
N ALA A 298 11.40 10.22 10.71
CA ALA A 298 10.90 9.76 12.01
C ALA A 298 12.01 9.61 13.06
N ALA A 299 13.22 9.22 12.66
CA ALA A 299 14.36 9.09 13.56
C ALA A 299 14.96 10.43 14.05
N LYS A 300 14.63 11.56 13.40
CA LYS A 300 15.17 12.87 13.79
C LYS A 300 14.58 13.33 15.12
N LYS A 301 15.44 13.42 16.13
CA LYS A 301 15.13 14.09 17.40
C LYS A 301 14.84 15.57 17.16
N ARG A 302 13.62 15.99 17.45
CA ARG A 302 13.14 17.37 17.28
C ARG A 302 12.34 17.78 18.50
N LYS A 303 12.34 19.08 18.78
CA LYS A 303 11.49 19.68 19.79
C LYS A 303 10.42 20.52 19.13
N ASP A 304 9.27 20.65 19.78
CA ASP A 304 8.24 21.60 19.41
C ASP A 304 8.58 23.03 19.85
N GLU A 305 7.69 23.97 19.56
CA GLU A 305 7.79 25.39 19.94
C GLU A 305 7.88 25.61 21.47
N ASN A 306 7.45 24.63 22.26
CA ASN A 306 7.46 24.63 23.72
C ASN A 306 8.66 23.85 24.29
N ASP A 307 9.69 23.60 23.49
CA ASP A 307 10.92 22.89 23.87
C ASP A 307 10.72 21.42 24.28
N LYS A 308 9.54 20.84 24.01
CA LYS A 308 9.21 19.44 24.32
C LYS A 308 9.63 18.53 23.19
N TRP A 309 10.24 17.40 23.53
CA TRP A 309 10.63 16.40 22.54
C TRP A 309 9.41 15.82 21.83
N LEU A 310 9.41 15.92 20.50
CA LEU A 310 8.48 15.20 19.66
C LEU A 310 8.81 13.70 19.66
N PRO A 311 7.83 12.82 19.38
CA PRO A 311 8.08 11.41 19.15
C PRO A 311 9.18 11.22 18.09
N PHE A 312 10.06 10.26 18.34
CA PHE A 312 11.09 9.87 17.37
C PHE A 312 11.32 8.37 17.38
N LEU A 313 11.64 7.83 16.21
CA LEU A 313 11.91 6.42 16.00
C LEU A 313 13.30 6.05 16.53
N ASN A 314 13.38 5.02 17.36
CA ASN A 314 14.58 4.65 18.11
C ASN A 314 15.36 3.51 17.46
N SER A 315 14.68 2.64 16.73
CA SER A 315 15.26 1.47 16.09
C SER A 315 14.34 0.93 15.02
N ILE A 316 14.94 0.27 14.03
CA ILE A 316 14.25 -0.51 13.03
C ILE A 316 14.71 -1.96 13.08
N TYR A 317 13.76 -2.89 12.96
CA TYR A 317 13.99 -4.33 12.90
C TYR A 317 13.55 -4.82 11.53
N ILE A 318 14.45 -5.39 10.74
CA ILE A 318 14.18 -5.81 9.36
C ILE A 318 14.28 -7.34 9.29
N GLY A 319 13.17 -7.97 8.91
CA GLY A 319 13.10 -9.42 8.72
C GLY A 319 13.81 -9.82 7.44
N VAL A 320 14.70 -10.80 7.53
CA VAL A 320 15.42 -11.38 6.38
C VAL A 320 15.07 -12.86 6.25
N TYR A 321 14.95 -13.36 5.01
CA TYR A 321 14.60 -14.76 4.73
C TYR A 321 15.80 -15.59 4.25
N SER A 322 16.84 -14.90 3.77
CA SER A 322 18.05 -15.48 3.19
C SER A 322 19.31 -14.67 3.51
N ASP A 323 20.48 -15.28 3.30
CA ASP A 323 21.77 -14.60 3.40
C ASP A 323 21.94 -13.48 2.37
N ALA A 324 21.27 -13.59 1.22
CA ALA A 324 21.28 -12.57 0.18
C ALA A 324 20.57 -11.30 0.68
N ASP A 325 19.40 -11.44 1.30
CA ASP A 325 18.67 -10.33 1.90
C ASP A 325 19.49 -9.67 2.99
N MET A 326 20.12 -10.47 3.87
CA MET A 326 20.99 -9.95 4.91
C MET A 326 22.16 -9.13 4.33
N LYS A 327 22.82 -9.63 3.29
CA LYS A 327 23.92 -8.91 2.62
C LYS A 327 23.43 -7.61 1.99
N HIS A 328 22.26 -7.64 1.35
CA HIS A 328 21.62 -6.46 0.76
C HIS A 328 21.34 -5.40 1.82
N ILE A 329 20.63 -5.75 2.91
CA ILE A 329 20.31 -4.78 3.98
C ILE A 329 21.57 -4.21 4.63
N LYS A 330 22.59 -5.05 4.88
CA LYS A 330 23.89 -4.58 5.39
C LYS A 330 24.58 -3.60 4.44
N SER A 331 24.43 -3.77 3.12
CA SER A 331 25.01 -2.86 2.14
C SER A 331 24.36 -1.47 2.16
N ILE A 332 23.07 -1.39 2.50
CA ILE A 332 22.30 -0.15 2.58
C ILE A 332 22.15 0.39 4.01
N GLU A 333 22.67 -0.28 5.02
CA GLU A 333 22.55 0.11 6.44
C GLU A 333 22.97 1.56 6.68
N LYS A 334 24.02 2.03 6.00
CA LYS A 334 24.52 3.41 6.08
C LYS A 334 23.51 4.47 5.62
N LYS A 335 22.49 4.09 4.85
CA LYS A 335 21.40 4.99 4.44
C LYS A 335 20.45 5.29 5.60
N PHE A 336 20.40 4.45 6.64
CA PHE A 336 19.56 4.65 7.82
C PHE A 336 20.26 5.53 8.86
N LYS A 337 19.50 6.46 9.45
CA LYS A 337 19.96 7.39 10.50
C LYS A 337 19.60 6.92 11.91
N LEU A 338 19.33 5.63 12.07
CA LEU A 338 18.94 4.98 13.31
C LEU A 338 19.50 3.54 13.33
N PRO A 339 19.60 2.90 14.52
CA PRO A 339 20.06 1.52 14.63
C PRO A 339 19.17 0.56 13.84
N VAL A 340 19.80 -0.15 12.90
CA VAL A 340 19.19 -1.25 12.14
C VAL A 340 19.51 -2.57 12.82
N ARG A 341 18.50 -3.43 13.00
CA ARG A 341 18.65 -4.77 13.55
C ARG A 341 18.00 -5.77 12.61
N LEU A 342 18.63 -6.91 12.41
CA LEU A 342 18.10 -7.96 11.54
C LEU A 342 17.55 -9.09 12.39
N PHE A 343 16.50 -9.75 11.90
CA PHE A 343 15.91 -10.91 12.53
C PHE A 343 15.46 -11.93 11.49
N ASP A 344 15.34 -13.20 11.90
CA ASP A 344 14.86 -14.25 11.01
C ASP A 344 13.34 -14.12 10.84
N ALA A 345 12.91 -13.72 9.64
CA ALA A 345 11.51 -13.51 9.33
C ALA A 345 10.68 -14.81 9.43
N LYS A 346 11.30 -15.98 9.36
CA LYS A 346 10.61 -17.28 9.50
C LYS A 346 10.08 -17.52 10.91
N THR A 347 10.62 -16.82 11.90
CA THR A 347 10.20 -16.98 13.31
C THR A 347 8.92 -16.20 13.68
N VAL A 348 8.36 -15.42 12.75
CA VAL A 348 7.17 -14.59 13.03
C VAL A 348 5.88 -15.41 13.03
N ASN A 349 5.83 -16.52 12.30
CA ASN A 349 4.67 -17.43 12.23
C ASN A 349 3.34 -16.70 12.00
N VAL A 350 3.28 -15.79 11.03
CA VAL A 350 2.11 -14.92 10.77
C VAL A 350 0.81 -15.71 10.51
N TRP A 351 0.93 -16.95 10.02
CA TRP A 351 -0.20 -17.77 9.61
C TRP A 351 -0.41 -19.00 10.49
N GLU A 352 0.28 -19.10 11.64
CA GLU A 352 0.27 -20.27 12.54
C GLU A 352 -0.02 -19.91 13.99
#